data_AF-A0A2T0TN67-F1
#
_entry.id   AF-A0A2T0TN67-F1
#
_cell.length_a   1.000
_cell.length_b   1.000
_cell.length_c   1.000
_cell.angle_alpha   90.00
_cell.angle_beta   90.00
_cell.angle_gamma   90.00
#
_symmetry.space_group_name_H-M   'P 1'
#
loop_
_entity.id
_entity.type
_entity.pdbx_description
1 polymer ?
#
loop_
_entity_poly.entity_id
_entity_poly.type
_entity_poly.pdbx_seq_one_letter_code
_entity_poly.pdbx_strand_id
1 'polypeptide(L)'
;MVFWRILTFTTLLAVTACEKRIGPEVPVRLTMQIDSKQGDCSYLGPRKCLQIREHDNERWSFMYEGIEGFTYESGYRYTVEVWRQTLPIDGIADALPYRYALIRVINKVKQ
;
A
#
# COMPACT_ATOMS: atom_id res chain seq x y z
N MET A 1 65.70 13.47 -22.15
CA MET A 1 65.93 14.55 -21.17
C MET A 1 64.71 15.45 -21.23
N VAL A 2 63.87 15.66 -20.23
CA VAL A 2 63.91 15.41 -18.78
C VAL A 2 62.48 15.05 -18.36
N PHE A 3 62.39 14.03 -17.50
CA PHE A 3 61.21 13.67 -16.72
C PHE A 3 60.73 14.86 -15.90
N TRP A 4 59.44 15.20 -15.96
CA TRP A 4 58.76 15.73 -14.78
C TRP A 4 57.42 15.02 -14.57
N ARG A 5 57.44 14.21 -13.51
CA ARG A 5 56.32 13.53 -12.87
C ARG A 5 55.44 14.57 -12.17
N ILE A 6 54.18 14.77 -12.59
CA ILE A 6 53.14 15.15 -11.63
C ILE A 6 51.94 14.25 -11.88
N LEU A 7 51.90 13.23 -11.03
CA LEU A 7 50.82 12.29 -10.85
C LEU A 7 49.92 12.89 -9.75
N THR A 8 48.84 13.57 -10.12
CA THR A 8 47.71 13.95 -9.24
C THR A 8 46.46 13.90 -10.11
N PHE A 9 45.77 12.77 -10.31
CA PHE A 9 44.90 12.05 -9.37
C PHE A 9 43.97 12.98 -8.59
N THR A 10 42.90 13.45 -9.24
CA THR A 10 41.56 13.50 -8.62
C THR A 10 40.51 13.59 -9.72
N THR A 11 39.92 12.43 -9.97
CA THR A 11 38.69 12.22 -10.75
C THR A 11 37.59 13.19 -10.30
N LEU A 12 37.00 13.87 -11.29
CA LEU A 12 35.78 14.65 -11.17
C LEU A 12 34.59 13.70 -10.88
N LEU A 13 34.45 13.22 -9.64
CA LEU A 13 33.22 12.55 -9.19
C LEU A 13 32.22 13.62 -8.77
N ALA A 14 31.45 14.13 -9.72
CA ALA A 14 30.15 14.71 -9.41
C ALA A 14 29.25 13.55 -8.99
N VAL A 15 29.26 13.20 -7.69
CA VAL A 15 28.26 12.29 -7.12
C VAL A 15 26.94 13.05 -7.16
N THR A 16 26.17 12.85 -8.23
CA THR A 16 24.76 13.24 -8.26
C THR A 16 24.06 12.38 -7.21
N ALA A 17 23.99 12.87 -5.98
CA ALA A 17 23.12 12.32 -4.96
C ALA A 17 21.70 12.41 -5.49
N CYS A 18 21.11 11.28 -5.88
CA CYS A 18 19.70 11.20 -6.17
C CYS A 18 18.97 11.35 -4.83
N GLU A 19 18.64 12.59 -4.46
CA GLU A 19 17.80 12.85 -3.31
C GLU A 19 16.39 12.39 -3.66
N LYS A 20 16.06 11.14 -3.28
CA LYS A 20 14.70 10.63 -3.31
C LYS A 20 13.88 11.52 -2.38
N ARG A 21 13.19 12.51 -2.96
CA ARG A 21 12.26 13.38 -2.24
C ARG A 21 11.21 12.48 -1.59
N ILE A 22 11.28 12.29 -0.28
CA ILE A 22 10.23 11.65 0.51
C ILE A 22 9.12 12.70 0.65
N GLY A 23 8.30 12.85 -0.39
CA GLY A 23 7.05 13.58 -0.33
C GLY A 23 5.94 12.66 0.21
N PRO A 24 4.78 13.21 0.62
CA PRO A 24 3.62 12.38 0.92
C PRO A 24 3.32 11.53 -0.33
N GLU A 25 3.34 10.21 -0.17
CA GLU A 25 3.07 9.30 -1.27
C GLU A 25 1.64 9.56 -1.76
N VAL A 26 1.52 9.90 -3.05
CA VAL A 26 0.22 10.25 -3.65
C VAL A 26 -0.74 9.07 -3.45
N PRO A 27 -1.96 9.29 -2.91
CA PRO A 27 -2.93 8.22 -2.78
C PRO A 27 -3.16 7.53 -4.11
N VAL A 28 -3.07 6.20 -4.12
CA VAL A 28 -3.25 5.37 -5.32
C VAL A 28 -4.70 4.92 -5.38
N ARG A 29 -5.35 5.09 -6.53
CA ARG A 29 -6.69 4.55 -6.77
C ARG A 29 -6.59 3.09 -7.18
N LEU A 30 -7.35 2.22 -6.54
CA LEU A 30 -7.43 0.80 -6.92
C LEU A 30 -8.84 0.24 -6.73
N THR A 31 -9.10 -0.89 -7.38
CA THR A 31 -10.35 -1.66 -7.25
C THR A 31 -10.07 -2.95 -6.50
N MET A 32 -10.94 -3.31 -5.56
CA MET A 32 -10.85 -4.59 -4.85
C MET A 32 -12.23 -5.19 -4.66
N GLN A 33 -12.26 -6.49 -4.40
CA GLN A 33 -13.46 -7.23 -4.03
C GLN A 33 -13.49 -7.46 -2.53
N ILE A 34 -14.68 -7.45 -1.95
CA ILE A 34 -14.92 -7.76 -0.53
C ILE A 34 -15.89 -8.93 -0.47
N ASP A 35 -15.51 -10.01 0.21
CA ASP A 35 -16.35 -11.20 0.29
C ASP A 35 -17.58 -11.00 1.17
N SER A 36 -18.58 -11.86 0.97
CA SER A 36 -19.84 -11.93 1.71
C SER A 36 -19.74 -12.43 3.14
N LYS A 37 -18.54 -12.83 3.58
CA LYS A 37 -18.26 -13.33 4.91
C LYS A 37 -17.00 -12.67 5.45
N GLN A 38 -17.09 -12.25 6.70
CA GLN A 38 -15.90 -11.88 7.48
C GLN A 38 -15.26 -13.13 8.08
N GLY A 39 -13.93 -13.14 8.19
CA GLY A 39 -13.22 -14.22 8.88
C GLY A 39 -12.72 -13.79 10.25
N ASP A 40 -12.43 -14.79 11.10
CA ASP A 40 -11.80 -14.57 12.40
C ASP A 40 -10.33 -14.20 12.22
N CYS A 41 -9.95 -13.05 12.76
CA CYS A 41 -8.59 -12.50 12.65
C CYS A 41 -8.17 -11.95 14.03
N SER A 42 -6.86 -12.04 14.34
CA SER A 42 -6.36 -11.78 15.71
C SER A 42 -5.07 -10.95 15.79
N TYR A 43 -4.83 -10.04 14.86
CA TYR A 43 -3.62 -9.19 14.91
C TYR A 43 -3.64 -8.18 16.08
N LEU A 44 -4.83 -7.68 16.43
CA LEU A 44 -5.07 -6.76 17.55
C LEU A 44 -6.13 -7.34 18.51
N GLY A 45 -6.09 -8.66 18.72
CA GLY A 45 -7.10 -9.41 19.48
C GLY A 45 -8.24 -9.97 18.62
N PRO A 46 -9.07 -10.88 19.18
CA PRO A 46 -10.08 -11.62 18.43
C PRO A 46 -11.18 -10.70 17.88
N ARG A 47 -11.34 -10.69 16.55
CA ARG A 47 -12.40 -9.93 15.87
C ARG A 47 -12.72 -10.52 14.50
N LYS A 48 -13.75 -9.98 13.86
CA LYS A 48 -14.10 -10.26 12.47
C LYS A 48 -13.42 -9.24 11.54
N CYS A 49 -12.67 -9.72 10.56
CA CYS A 49 -12.06 -8.89 9.51
C CYS A 49 -12.75 -9.10 8.17
N LEU A 50 -12.70 -8.08 7.33
CA LEU A 50 -13.08 -8.22 5.93
C LEU A 50 -12.12 -9.17 5.21
N GLN A 51 -12.65 -9.90 4.23
CA GLN A 51 -11.85 -10.69 3.30
C GLN A 51 -11.85 -9.98 1.97
N ILE A 52 -10.66 -9.70 1.44
CA ILE A 52 -10.48 -8.94 0.20
C ILE A 52 -9.61 -9.68 -0.82
N ARG A 53 -9.70 -9.28 -2.07
CA ARG A 53 -8.76 -9.62 -3.15
C ARG A 53 -8.79 -8.54 -4.22
N GLU A 54 -7.67 -8.26 -4.88
CA GLU A 54 -7.63 -7.27 -5.96
C GLU A 54 -7.99 -7.94 -7.30
N HIS A 55 -7.60 -9.19 -7.50
CA HIS A 55 -7.87 -9.96 -8.71
C HIS A 55 -8.65 -11.26 -8.45
N ASP A 56 -9.41 -11.73 -9.46
CA ASP A 56 -10.28 -12.91 -9.33
C ASP A 56 -9.53 -14.23 -9.13
N ASN A 57 -8.29 -14.29 -9.62
CA ASN A 57 -7.40 -15.44 -9.49
C ASN A 57 -6.62 -15.46 -8.18
N GLU A 58 -6.73 -14.41 -7.36
CA GLU A 58 -6.08 -14.33 -6.07
C GLU A 58 -6.91 -14.99 -4.98
N ARG A 59 -6.21 -15.50 -3.96
CA ARG A 59 -6.85 -15.96 -2.74
C ARG A 59 -7.33 -14.77 -1.93
N TRP A 60 -8.42 -14.96 -1.21
CA TRP A 60 -8.90 -14.00 -0.23
C TRP A 60 -7.85 -13.79 0.88
N SER A 61 -7.62 -12.53 1.24
CA SER A 61 -6.75 -12.12 2.33
C SER A 61 -7.53 -11.28 3.35
N PHE A 62 -7.06 -11.26 4.59
CA PHE A 62 -7.69 -10.42 5.62
C PHE A 62 -7.27 -8.97 5.47
N MET A 63 -8.24 -8.07 5.55
CA MET A 63 -8.00 -6.64 5.72
C MET A 63 -8.26 -6.26 7.17
N TYR A 64 -7.22 -5.78 7.84
CA TYR A 64 -7.24 -5.53 9.28
C TYR A 64 -7.70 -4.10 9.60
N GLU A 65 -7.42 -3.15 8.73
CA GLU A 65 -7.59 -1.71 8.91
C GLU A 65 -9.02 -1.26 8.57
N GLY A 66 -9.70 -2.00 7.68
CA GLY A 66 -11.00 -1.62 7.11
C GLY A 66 -10.88 -0.57 6.00
N ILE A 67 -12.02 -0.03 5.58
CA ILE A 67 -12.11 1.05 4.58
C ILE A 67 -12.97 2.16 5.17
N GLU A 68 -12.40 3.37 5.24
CA GLU A 68 -13.11 4.57 5.69
C GLU A 68 -14.29 4.86 4.76
N GLY A 69 -15.47 5.13 5.33
CA GLY A 69 -16.70 5.38 4.58
C GLY A 69 -17.38 4.14 3.98
N PHE A 70 -16.83 2.94 4.20
CA PHE A 70 -17.47 1.68 3.80
C PHE A 70 -18.24 1.05 4.97
N THR A 71 -19.47 0.63 4.72
CA THR A 71 -20.26 -0.15 5.68
C THR A 71 -20.51 -1.53 5.11
N TYR A 72 -20.04 -2.55 5.84
CA TYR A 72 -20.22 -3.93 5.45
C TYR A 72 -21.60 -4.45 5.88
N GLU A 73 -22.26 -5.16 4.97
CA GLU A 73 -23.44 -5.97 5.27
C GLU A 73 -23.17 -7.43 4.94
N SER A 74 -23.48 -8.31 5.89
CA SER A 74 -23.30 -9.76 5.74
C SER A 74 -24.12 -10.34 4.59
N GLY A 75 -23.56 -11.31 3.88
CA GLY A 75 -24.24 -11.98 2.76
C GLY A 75 -24.15 -11.23 1.43
N TYR A 76 -23.42 -10.11 1.35
CA TYR A 76 -23.18 -9.40 0.10
C TYR A 76 -21.71 -9.43 -0.29
N ARG A 77 -21.43 -9.76 -1.55
CA ARG A 77 -20.12 -9.53 -2.16
C ARG A 77 -20.10 -8.16 -2.80
N TYR A 78 -19.00 -7.44 -2.62
CA TYR A 78 -18.82 -6.10 -3.16
C TYR A 78 -17.65 -6.06 -4.13
N THR A 79 -17.75 -5.16 -5.10
CA THR A 79 -16.60 -4.62 -5.82
C THR A 79 -16.56 -3.13 -5.51
N VAL A 80 -15.46 -2.65 -4.94
CA VAL A 80 -15.32 -1.26 -4.49
C VAL A 80 -14.10 -0.63 -5.11
N GLU A 81 -14.17 0.68 -5.26
CA GLU A 81 -13.05 1.51 -5.65
C GLU A 81 -12.62 2.36 -4.46
N VAL A 82 -11.32 2.39 -4.17
CA VAL A 82 -10.77 3.03 -2.97
C VAL A 82 -9.52 3.84 -3.30
N TRP A 83 -9.24 4.82 -2.46
CA TRP A 83 -7.91 5.40 -2.32
C TRP A 83 -7.10 4.58 -1.33
N ARG A 84 -5.90 4.15 -1.72
CA ARG A 84 -4.87 3.57 -0.85
C ARG A 84 -3.77 4.60 -0.64
N GLN A 85 -3.58 5.02 0.60
CA GLN A 85 -2.49 5.93 0.97
C GLN A 85 -1.51 5.19 1.86
N THR A 86 -0.24 5.22 1.50
CA THR A 86 0.83 4.77 2.39
C THR A 86 1.03 5.81 3.48
N LEU A 87 1.07 5.36 4.72
CA LEU A 87 1.40 6.20 5.86
C LEU A 87 2.89 6.01 6.16
N PRO A 88 3.77 6.95 5.78
CA PRO A 88 5.18 6.86 6.16
C PRO A 88 5.29 6.91 7.68
N ILE A 89 6.01 5.95 8.26
CA ILE A 89 6.41 5.99 9.66
C ILE A 89 7.85 6.49 9.71
N ASP A 90 8.06 7.65 10.33
CA ASP A 90 9.39 8.22 10.51
C ASP A 90 10.31 7.22 11.22
N GLY A 91 11.45 6.93 10.59
CA GLY A 91 12.49 6.05 11.16
C GLY A 91 12.27 4.54 10.99
N ILE A 92 11.19 4.08 10.37
CA ILE A 92 10.97 2.66 10.06
C ILE A 92 10.75 2.49 8.55
N ALA A 93 11.81 2.14 7.84
CA ALA A 93 11.80 2.01 6.38
C ALA A 93 10.82 0.96 5.85
N ASP A 94 10.50 -0.06 6.65
CA ASP A 94 9.74 -1.24 6.22
C ASP A 94 8.32 -1.35 6.83
N ALA A 95 7.89 -0.36 7.63
CA ALA A 95 6.53 -0.33 8.15
C ALA A 95 5.68 0.61 7.28
N LEU A 96 4.96 0.03 6.32
CA LEU A 96 4.06 0.76 5.42
C LEU A 96 2.59 0.39 5.72
N PRO A 97 2.00 0.89 6.84
CA PRO A 97 0.57 0.73 7.03
C PRO A 97 -0.18 1.54 5.96
N TYR A 98 -1.18 0.90 5.36
CA TYR A 98 -2.03 1.55 4.37
C TYR A 98 -3.31 2.07 5.02
N ARG A 99 -3.74 3.26 4.61
CA ARG A 99 -5.10 3.75 4.84
C ARG A 99 -5.92 3.58 3.57
N TYR A 100 -7.14 3.07 3.73
CA TYR A 100 -8.11 2.92 2.65
C TYR A 100 -9.31 3.81 2.87
N ALA A 101 -9.71 4.57 1.84
CA ALA A 101 -10.94 5.38 1.86
C ALA A 101 -11.81 5.04 0.65
N LEU A 102 -13.11 4.84 0.89
CA LEU A 102 -14.07 4.49 -0.15
C LEU A 102 -14.26 5.67 -1.11
N ILE A 103 -14.09 5.39 -2.40
CA ILE A 103 -14.49 6.31 -3.47
C ILE A 103 -15.94 6.01 -3.85
N ARG A 104 -16.23 4.74 -4.17
CA ARG A 104 -17.58 4.28 -4.53
C ARG A 104 -17.69 2.76 -4.47
N VAL A 105 -18.91 2.27 -4.36
CA VAL A 105 -19.26 0.86 -4.61
C VAL A 105 -19.55 0.70 -6.10
N ILE A 106 -18.79 -0.17 -6.77
CA ILE A 106 -18.99 -0.50 -8.18
C ILE A 106 -20.10 -1.53 -8.33
N ASN A 107 -20.13 -2.53 -7.44
CA ASN A 107 -21.11 -3.61 -7.47
C ASN A 107 -21.40 -4.12 -6.05
N LYS A 108 -22.64 -4.56 -5.81
CA LYS A 108 -23.11 -5.21 -4.57
C LYS A 108 -24.07 -6.34 -4.94
N VAL A 109 -23.69 -7.58 -4.66
CA VAL A 109 -24.44 -8.78 -5.06
C VAL A 109 -24.68 -9.67 -3.85
N LYS A 110 -25.94 -10.04 -3.60
CA LYS A 110 -26.30 -10.99 -2.55
C LYS A 110 -25.81 -12.40 -2.92
N GLN A 111 -25.13 -13.06 -1.99
CA GLN A 111 -24.67 -14.45 -2.11
C GLN A 111 -25.69 -15.44 -1.57
#